data_AF-A0A6A4WFY3-F1
#
_entry.id   AF-A0A6A4WFY3-F1
#
_cell.length_a   1.000
_cell.length_b   1.000
_cell.length_c   1.000
_cell.angle_alpha   90.00
_cell.angle_beta   90.00
_cell.angle_gamma   90.00
#
_symmetry.space_group_name_H-M   'P 1'
#
loop_
_entity.id
_entity.type
_entity.pdbx_description
1 polymer ?
#
loop_
_entity_poly.entity_id
_entity_poly.type
_entity_poly.pdbx_seq_one_letter_code
_entity_poly.pdbx_strand_id
1 'polypeptide(L)'
;MWLWRKLLLKFLVLACLSVAAGAAATILNGLLVYVRHHLAGSSRPRADYVTNKSLLLLGSSTMAALLLLTQTREVPWEWLGTLTLLVAIAPALLTRLGPPREHVENCQLCQIGKGSAYGHYFGYLRLMDGEHGIRARLKEFKRENSAGLSKEELEKLVYSKAIVVLAPKNGSYTEQWDELEGVGKITATLKPFKKRVGGNERSYGEFKVHEVKSSDGEHKMYVALDKVGALETLQKLRNHGPAGLSDADCRQQMKELIEELKVIVAKNDHLKGQLKVVSYDDDEHVGDAILTAIEG
;
A
#
# COMPACT_ATOMS: atom_id res chain seq x y z
N MET A 1 1.40 4.43 52.86
CA MET A 1 1.31 4.48 51.38
C MET A 1 -0.06 4.09 50.82
N TRP A 2 -0.74 3.07 51.35
CA TRP A 2 -2.00 2.57 50.78
C TRP A 2 -3.19 3.55 50.87
N LEU A 3 -3.29 4.32 51.97
CA LEU A 3 -4.32 5.36 52.16
C LEU A 3 -4.18 6.51 51.15
N TRP A 4 -2.96 7.00 50.97
CA TRP A 4 -2.62 8.06 50.02
C TRP A 4 -2.91 7.66 48.58
N ARG A 5 -2.62 6.41 48.19
CA ARG A 5 -2.98 5.87 46.87
C ARG A 5 -4.49 5.84 46.65
N LYS A 6 -5.27 5.43 47.64
CA LYS A 6 -6.75 5.41 47.56
C LYS A 6 -7.32 6.83 47.45
N LEU A 7 -6.80 7.78 48.22
CA LEU A 7 -7.22 9.18 48.16
C LEU A 7 -6.89 9.80 46.80
N LEU A 8 -5.66 9.63 46.31
CA LEU A 8 -5.23 10.11 44.99
C LEU A 8 -6.14 9.57 43.88
N LEU A 9 -6.46 8.27 43.92
CA LEU A 9 -7.28 7.64 42.90
C LEU A 9 -8.73 8.15 42.92
N LYS A 10 -9.29 8.42 44.11
CA LYS A 10 -10.59 9.10 44.24
C LYS A 10 -10.57 10.53 43.68
N PHE A 11 -9.52 11.30 43.98
CA PHE A 11 -9.36 12.66 43.44
C PHE A 11 -9.23 12.67 41.92
N LEU A 12 -8.49 11.73 41.33
CA LEU A 12 -8.34 11.61 39.89
C LEU A 12 -9.66 11.23 39.20
N VAL A 13 -10.42 10.29 39.77
CA VAL A 13 -11.77 9.94 39.27
C VAL A 13 -12.69 11.16 39.32
N LEU A 14 -12.73 11.87 40.45
CA LEU A 14 -13.54 13.09 40.60
C LEU A 14 -13.13 14.17 39.60
N ALA A 15 -11.83 14.41 39.41
CA ALA A 15 -11.34 15.38 38.44
C ALA A 15 -11.76 15.01 37.00
N CYS A 16 -11.63 13.74 36.61
CA CYS A 16 -12.08 13.26 35.30
C CYS A 16 -13.60 13.42 35.12
N LEU A 17 -14.39 13.07 36.13
CA LEU A 17 -15.85 13.24 36.09
C LEU A 17 -16.27 14.72 36.04
N SER A 18 -15.57 15.61 36.75
CA SER A 18 -15.82 17.05 36.70
C SER A 18 -15.50 17.65 35.33
N VAL A 19 -14.39 17.22 34.70
CA VAL A 19 -14.04 17.64 33.34
C VAL A 19 -15.06 17.12 32.33
N ALA A 20 -15.50 15.88 32.45
CA ALA A 20 -16.56 15.31 31.61
C ALA A 20 -17.88 16.08 31.78
N ALA A 21 -18.30 16.36 33.01
CA ALA A 21 -19.52 17.13 33.30
C ALA A 21 -19.45 18.56 32.74
N GLY A 22 -18.32 19.25 32.89
CA GLY A 22 -18.11 20.59 32.33
C GLY A 22 -18.13 20.61 30.80
N ALA A 23 -17.54 19.60 30.16
CA ALA A 23 -17.58 19.44 28.71
C ALA A 23 -19.02 19.17 28.23
N ALA A 24 -19.76 18.29 28.90
CA ALA A 24 -21.16 18.00 28.60
C ALA A 24 -22.07 19.23 28.76
N ALA A 25 -21.89 20.04 29.82
CA ALA A 25 -22.62 21.28 30.02
C ALA A 25 -22.34 22.31 28.91
N THR A 26 -21.08 22.39 28.46
CA THR A 26 -20.67 23.26 27.35
C THR A 26 -21.36 22.85 26.04
N ILE A 27 -21.40 21.53 25.75
CA ILE A 27 -22.08 20.97 24.58
C ILE A 27 -23.59 21.24 24.66
N LEU A 28 -24.21 20.99 25.81
CA LEU A 28 -25.65 21.20 26.00
C LEU A 28 -26.04 22.67 25.84
N ASN A 29 -25.25 23.58 26.42
CA ASN A 29 -25.46 25.02 26.24
C ASN A 29 -25.33 25.42 24.77
N GLY A 30 -24.33 24.89 24.06
CA GLY A 30 -24.17 25.07 22.62
C GLY A 30 -25.39 24.60 21.81
N LEU A 31 -25.93 23.43 22.14
CA LEU A 31 -27.13 22.88 21.50
C LEU A 31 -28.39 23.70 21.81
N LEU A 32 -28.56 24.18 23.04
CA LEU A 32 -29.69 25.03 23.42
C LEU A 32 -29.66 26.38 22.71
N VAL A 33 -28.46 26.99 22.61
CA VAL A 33 -28.25 28.22 21.84
C VAL A 33 -28.54 27.98 20.36
N TYR A 34 -28.09 26.86 19.79
CA TYR A 34 -28.40 26.46 18.42
C TYR A 34 -29.91 26.34 18.16
N VAL A 35 -30.62 25.58 18.99
CA VAL A 35 -32.08 25.39 18.86
C VAL A 35 -32.82 26.72 18.98
N ARG A 36 -32.43 27.57 19.94
CA ARG A 36 -33.07 28.88 20.16
C ARG A 36 -32.86 29.83 18.96
N HIS A 37 -31.66 29.84 18.38
CA HIS A 37 -31.38 30.64 17.18
C HIS A 37 -32.07 30.12 15.93
N HIS A 38 -32.15 28.79 15.80
CA HIS A 38 -32.78 28.16 14.65
C HIS A 38 -34.31 28.36 14.66
N LEU A 39 -34.95 28.27 15.83
CA LEU A 39 -36.38 28.58 16.01
C LEU A 39 -36.69 30.08 15.85
N ALA A 40 -35.72 30.96 16.12
CA ALA A 40 -35.86 32.41 15.93
C ALA A 40 -35.60 32.88 14.49
N GLY A 41 -35.38 31.97 13.53
CA GLY A 41 -35.24 32.30 12.10
C GLY A 41 -33.96 33.08 11.73
N SER A 42 -32.96 33.15 12.61
CA SER A 42 -31.73 33.88 12.34
C SER A 42 -30.73 33.04 11.54
N SER A 43 -30.27 33.56 10.39
CA SER A 43 -29.43 32.86 9.41
C SER A 43 -27.91 33.06 9.55
N ARG A 44 -27.40 33.46 10.73
CA ARG A 44 -25.95 33.62 10.93
C ARG A 44 -25.35 32.46 11.73
N PRO A 45 -24.37 31.72 11.18
CA PRO A 45 -23.52 30.86 11.98
C PRO A 45 -22.42 31.74 12.59
N ARG A 46 -22.42 31.91 13.91
CA ARG A 46 -21.28 32.50 14.61
C ARG A 46 -20.81 31.53 15.68
N ALA A 47 -19.67 30.92 15.37
CA ALA A 47 -18.87 30.00 16.17
C ALA A 47 -19.42 28.57 16.30
N ASP A 48 -18.51 27.60 16.20
CA ASP A 48 -18.69 26.19 16.54
C ASP A 48 -19.34 26.05 17.92
N TYR A 49 -20.68 25.98 17.96
CA TYR A 49 -21.44 25.85 19.21
C TYR A 49 -21.11 24.54 19.95
N VAL A 50 -20.55 23.55 19.23
CA VAL A 50 -19.97 22.33 19.77
C VAL A 50 -18.54 22.23 19.25
N THR A 51 -17.56 22.69 20.02
CA THR A 51 -16.17 22.56 19.57
C THR A 51 -15.77 21.08 19.59
N ASN A 52 -15.11 20.60 18.52
CA ASN A 52 -14.50 19.26 18.50
C ASN A 52 -13.63 19.01 19.75
N LYS A 53 -13.04 20.07 20.30
CA LYS A 53 -12.29 20.04 21.57
C LYS A 53 -13.15 19.63 22.76
N SER A 54 -14.35 20.20 22.93
CA SER A 54 -15.29 19.82 24.00
C SER A 54 -15.75 18.36 23.87
N LEU A 55 -15.97 17.89 22.64
CA LEU A 55 -16.34 16.50 22.37
C LEU A 55 -15.19 15.52 22.69
N LEU A 56 -13.97 15.85 22.26
CA LEU A 56 -12.76 15.08 22.58
C LEU A 56 -12.47 15.06 24.08
N LEU A 57 -12.62 16.21 24.76
CA LEU A 57 -12.49 16.33 26.22
C LEU A 57 -13.52 15.45 26.92
N LEU A 58 -14.79 15.46 26.49
CA LEU A 58 -15.83 14.61 27.06
C LEU A 58 -15.50 13.12 26.89
N GLY A 59 -15.14 12.69 25.68
CA GLY A 59 -14.80 11.28 25.40
C GLY A 59 -13.57 10.80 26.18
N SER A 60 -12.47 11.55 26.13
CA SER A 60 -11.21 11.18 26.78
C SER A 60 -11.31 11.18 28.31
N SER A 61 -11.94 12.19 28.92
CA SER A 61 -12.13 12.25 30.37
C SER A 61 -13.09 11.16 30.88
N THR A 62 -14.11 10.81 30.11
CA THR A 62 -15.01 9.69 30.42
C THR A 62 -14.27 8.36 30.41
N MET A 63 -13.48 8.09 29.36
CA MET A 63 -12.69 6.87 29.28
C MET A 63 -11.65 6.77 30.41
N ALA A 64 -10.97 7.87 30.72
CA ALA A 64 -10.03 7.94 31.83
C ALA A 64 -10.72 7.65 33.18
N ALA A 65 -11.91 8.20 33.41
CA ALA A 65 -12.70 7.92 34.61
C ALA A 65 -13.10 6.44 34.70
N LEU A 66 -13.58 5.83 33.61
CA LEU A 66 -13.93 4.41 33.55
C LEU A 66 -12.73 3.51 33.82
N LEU A 67 -11.57 3.80 33.24
CA LEU A 67 -10.33 3.07 33.49
C LEU A 67 -9.89 3.17 34.95
N LEU A 68 -9.92 4.37 35.53
CA LEU A 68 -9.57 4.57 36.94
C LEU A 68 -10.54 3.85 37.90
N LEU A 69 -11.83 3.75 37.52
CA LEU A 69 -12.82 3.02 38.31
C LEU A 69 -12.59 1.51 38.34
N THR A 70 -12.07 0.91 37.26
CA THR A 70 -11.67 -0.51 37.30
C THR A 70 -10.56 -0.79 38.32
N GLN A 71 -9.83 0.25 38.75
CA GLN A 71 -8.81 0.19 39.79
C GLN A 71 -9.36 0.47 41.20
N THR A 72 -10.63 0.87 41.33
CA THR A 72 -11.34 1.00 42.61
C THR A 72 -12.05 -0.30 42.98
N ARG A 73 -12.01 -0.68 44.26
CA ARG A 73 -12.73 -1.86 44.77
C ARG A 73 -14.19 -1.56 45.12
N GLU A 74 -14.51 -0.29 45.32
CA GLU A 74 -15.83 0.22 45.70
C GLU A 74 -16.10 1.51 44.92
N VAL A 75 -17.25 1.57 44.24
CA VAL A 75 -17.73 2.77 43.55
C VAL A 75 -18.81 3.41 44.44
N PRO A 76 -18.61 4.64 44.94
CA PRO A 76 -19.61 5.36 45.71
C PRO A 76 -20.93 5.46 44.95
N TRP A 77 -22.04 5.26 45.66
CA TRP A 77 -23.39 5.30 45.09
C TRP A 77 -23.69 6.64 44.38
N GLU A 78 -23.15 7.73 44.91
CA GLU A 78 -23.25 9.09 44.36
C GLU A 78 -22.64 9.23 42.96
N TRP A 79 -21.72 8.35 42.56
CA TRP A 79 -21.05 8.42 41.26
C TRP A 79 -21.76 7.61 40.18
N LEU A 80 -22.66 6.70 40.56
CA LEU A 80 -23.35 5.82 39.63
C LEU A 80 -24.21 6.60 38.63
N GLY A 81 -24.94 7.62 39.07
CA GLY A 81 -25.78 8.43 38.18
C GLY A 81 -24.98 9.11 37.05
N THR A 82 -23.85 9.73 37.41
CA THR A 82 -22.94 10.36 36.44
C THR A 82 -22.28 9.32 35.53
N LEU A 83 -21.91 8.16 36.08
CA LEU A 83 -21.30 7.08 35.30
C LEU A 83 -22.26 6.45 34.30
N THR A 84 -23.51 6.19 34.70
CA THR A 84 -24.54 5.66 33.80
C THR A 84 -24.80 6.61 32.63
N LEU A 85 -24.87 7.91 32.90
CA LEU A 85 -25.05 8.93 31.86
C LEU A 85 -23.84 8.97 30.90
N LEU A 86 -22.62 8.90 31.43
CA LEU A 86 -21.40 8.94 30.64
C LEU A 86 -21.18 7.66 29.81
N VAL A 87 -21.51 6.49 30.35
CA VAL A 87 -21.47 5.20 29.63
C VAL A 87 -22.49 5.15 28.49
N ALA A 88 -23.64 5.83 28.62
CA ALA A 88 -24.62 5.92 27.54
C ALA A 88 -24.19 6.89 26.42
N ILE A 89 -23.55 8.00 26.78
CA ILE A 89 -23.25 9.10 25.84
C ILE A 89 -21.90 8.92 25.16
N ALA A 90 -20.86 8.46 25.86
CA ALA A 90 -19.50 8.37 25.31
C ALA A 90 -19.37 7.41 24.12
N PRO A 91 -19.98 6.20 24.11
CA PRO A 91 -19.96 5.34 22.94
C PRO A 91 -20.65 6.00 21.74
N ALA A 92 -21.82 6.59 21.92
CA ALA A 92 -22.55 7.27 20.85
C ALA A 92 -21.76 8.45 20.25
N LEU A 93 -21.01 9.18 21.08
CA LEU A 93 -20.13 10.26 20.64
C LEU A 93 -18.88 9.74 19.93
N LEU A 94 -18.24 8.68 20.43
CA LEU A 94 -17.07 8.07 19.79
C LEU A 94 -17.44 7.45 18.43
N THR A 95 -18.59 6.80 18.31
CA THR A 95 -19.09 6.28 17.02
C THR A 95 -19.35 7.42 16.03
N ARG A 96 -19.83 8.58 16.49
CA ARG A 96 -20.08 9.75 15.63
C ARG A 96 -18.80 10.47 15.22
N LEU A 97 -17.79 10.52 16.09
CA LEU A 97 -16.52 11.19 15.82
C LEU A 97 -15.59 10.34 14.93
N GLY A 98 -15.79 9.02 14.91
CA GLY A 98 -14.87 8.09 14.27
C GLY A 98 -13.52 8.05 15.00
N PRO A 99 -12.63 7.11 14.63
CA PRO A 99 -11.28 7.09 15.17
C PRO A 99 -10.52 8.38 14.80
N PRO A 100 -9.66 8.92 15.70
CA PRO A 100 -8.87 10.11 15.42
C PRO A 100 -7.99 9.89 14.19
N ARG A 101 -8.09 10.80 13.20
CA ARG A 101 -7.43 10.70 11.89
C ARG A 101 -5.93 10.38 12.00
N GLU A 102 -5.24 10.95 12.99
CA GLU A 102 -3.80 10.79 13.20
C GLU A 102 -3.36 9.36 13.60
N HIS A 103 -4.24 8.54 14.20
CA HIS A 103 -3.92 7.14 14.54
C HIS A 103 -4.36 6.13 13.47
N VAL A 104 -5.22 6.57 12.55
CA VAL A 104 -5.68 5.76 11.41
C VAL A 104 -4.71 5.88 10.25
N GLU A 105 -4.08 7.04 10.04
CA GLU A 105 -3.11 7.25 8.96
C GLU A 105 -1.88 6.34 9.05
N ASN A 106 -1.42 5.99 10.27
CA ASN A 106 -0.27 5.10 10.45
C ASN A 106 -0.62 3.60 10.45
N CYS A 107 -1.89 3.22 10.54
CA CYS A 107 -2.28 1.82 10.75
C CYS A 107 -3.38 1.29 9.79
N GLN A 108 -4.01 2.12 8.95
CA GLN A 108 -5.20 1.72 8.18
C GLN A 108 -5.30 2.27 6.74
N LEU A 109 -4.18 2.63 6.10
CA LEU A 109 -4.10 2.44 4.65
C LEU A 109 -3.43 1.09 4.42
N CYS A 110 -4.27 0.12 4.09
CA CYS A 110 -3.92 -1.24 3.70
C CYS A 110 -2.65 -1.20 2.83
N GLN A 111 -1.54 -1.77 3.30
CA GLN A 111 -0.29 -1.93 2.55
C GLN A 111 -0.48 -2.97 1.43
N ILE A 112 -1.50 -2.78 0.59
CA ILE A 112 -1.86 -3.65 -0.52
C ILE A 112 -0.68 -3.70 -1.49
N GLY A 113 0.03 -2.58 -1.71
CA GLY A 113 1.22 -2.51 -2.54
C GLY A 113 2.31 -3.49 -2.07
N LYS A 114 2.71 -3.41 -0.79
CA LYS A 114 3.70 -4.33 -0.21
C LYS A 114 3.21 -5.77 -0.19
N GLY A 115 1.97 -6.01 0.23
CA GLY A 115 1.35 -7.34 0.24
C GLY A 115 1.30 -7.95 -1.18
N SER A 116 1.00 -7.13 -2.18
CA SER A 116 0.98 -7.55 -3.59
C SER A 116 2.38 -7.81 -4.14
N ALA A 117 3.40 -7.05 -3.71
CA ALA A 117 4.79 -7.33 -4.06
C ALA A 117 5.23 -8.71 -3.54
N TYR A 118 4.93 -9.02 -2.28
CA TYR A 118 5.16 -10.37 -1.73
C TYR A 118 4.31 -11.44 -2.39
N GLY A 119 3.07 -11.14 -2.74
CA GLY A 119 2.19 -12.03 -3.49
C GLY A 119 2.76 -12.37 -4.88
N HIS A 120 3.27 -11.37 -5.60
CA HIS A 120 3.95 -11.55 -6.88
C HIS A 120 5.26 -12.34 -6.71
N TYR A 121 6.03 -12.06 -5.66
CA TYR A 121 7.23 -12.82 -5.37
C TYR A 121 6.95 -14.30 -5.08
N PHE A 122 6.14 -14.62 -4.08
CA PHE A 122 5.88 -16.02 -3.70
C PHE A 122 5.03 -16.77 -4.72
N GLY A 123 4.12 -16.08 -5.42
CA GLY A 123 3.23 -16.67 -6.41
C GLY A 123 3.85 -16.87 -7.79
N TYR A 124 4.96 -16.18 -8.09
CA TYR A 124 5.56 -16.18 -9.42
C TYR A 124 7.10 -16.19 -9.39
N LEU A 125 7.75 -15.13 -8.90
CA LEU A 125 9.21 -14.97 -9.04
C LEU A 125 10.01 -16.06 -8.30
N ARG A 126 9.62 -16.41 -7.07
CA ARG A 126 10.26 -17.48 -6.27
C ARG A 126 10.19 -18.84 -6.96
N LEU A 127 9.23 -19.03 -7.86
CA LEU A 127 9.08 -20.28 -8.59
C LEU A 127 10.13 -20.44 -9.67
N MET A 128 10.75 -19.34 -10.11
CA MET A 128 11.91 -19.26 -11.01
C MET A 128 13.23 -19.38 -10.24
N ASP A 129 13.32 -20.39 -9.39
CA ASP A 129 14.54 -20.76 -8.70
C ASP A 129 14.99 -22.16 -9.16
N GLY A 130 16.29 -22.44 -9.04
CA GLY A 130 16.90 -23.72 -9.44
C GLY A 130 16.88 -23.96 -10.94
N GLU A 131 16.42 -25.14 -11.35
CA GLU A 131 16.40 -25.59 -12.76
C GLU A 131 15.49 -24.76 -13.67
N HIS A 132 14.48 -24.10 -13.10
CA HIS A 132 13.60 -23.15 -13.82
C HIS A 132 14.05 -21.70 -13.67
N GLY A 133 15.24 -21.49 -13.10
CA GLY A 133 15.79 -20.17 -12.82
C GLY A 133 16.07 -19.35 -14.07
N ILE A 134 16.00 -18.03 -13.91
CA ILE A 134 16.21 -17.06 -14.99
C ILE A 134 17.53 -17.32 -15.72
N ARG A 135 18.64 -17.47 -14.98
CA ARG A 135 19.96 -17.75 -15.56
C ARG A 135 20.02 -19.07 -16.32
N ALA A 136 19.37 -20.13 -15.84
CA ALA A 136 19.35 -21.41 -16.53
C ALA A 136 18.61 -21.28 -17.88
N ARG A 137 17.43 -20.65 -17.86
CA ARG A 137 16.61 -20.41 -19.06
C ARG A 137 17.30 -19.49 -20.06
N LEU A 138 17.95 -18.41 -19.61
CA LEU A 138 18.73 -17.53 -20.49
C LEU A 138 19.93 -18.25 -21.12
N LYS A 139 20.62 -19.12 -20.38
CA LYS A 139 21.73 -19.93 -20.92
C LYS A 139 21.24 -20.92 -21.97
N GLU A 140 20.14 -21.61 -21.69
CA GLU A 140 19.53 -22.55 -22.64
C GLU A 140 19.06 -21.83 -23.89
N PHE A 141 18.37 -20.71 -23.75
CA PHE A 141 17.95 -19.87 -24.87
C PHE A 141 19.12 -19.42 -25.73
N LYS A 142 20.23 -18.95 -25.14
CA LYS A 142 21.45 -18.59 -25.89
C LYS A 142 22.00 -19.78 -26.68
N ARG A 143 22.04 -20.97 -26.06
CA ARG A 143 22.49 -22.20 -26.74
C ARG A 143 21.61 -22.54 -27.93
N GLU A 144 20.28 -22.53 -27.76
CA GLU A 144 19.33 -22.86 -28.83
C GLU A 144 19.33 -21.86 -29.98
N ASN A 145 19.44 -20.55 -29.68
CA ASN A 145 19.41 -19.50 -30.71
C ASN A 145 20.80 -19.22 -31.32
N SER A 146 21.88 -19.72 -30.71
CA SER A 146 23.22 -19.69 -31.31
C SER A 146 23.44 -20.76 -32.38
N ALA A 147 22.54 -21.75 -32.48
CA ALA A 147 22.64 -22.80 -33.47
C ALA A 147 22.37 -22.24 -34.87
N GLY A 148 23.43 -22.09 -35.68
CA GLY A 148 23.35 -21.64 -37.08
C GLY A 148 23.76 -20.19 -37.32
N LEU A 149 24.10 -19.42 -36.28
CA LEU A 149 24.66 -18.08 -36.41
C LEU A 149 26.19 -18.12 -36.41
N SER A 150 26.81 -17.28 -37.23
CA SER A 150 28.26 -17.12 -37.22
C SER A 150 28.74 -16.47 -35.91
N LYS A 151 30.03 -16.66 -35.57
CA LYS A 151 30.65 -16.07 -34.37
C LYS A 151 30.52 -14.54 -34.35
N GLU A 152 30.63 -13.90 -35.51
CA GLU A 152 30.51 -12.44 -35.70
C GLU A 152 29.07 -11.94 -35.52
N GLU A 153 28.07 -12.71 -35.95
CA GLU A 153 26.65 -12.39 -35.70
C GLU A 153 26.29 -12.56 -34.23
N LEU A 154 26.85 -13.57 -33.56
CA LEU A 154 26.68 -13.77 -32.12
C LEU A 154 27.33 -12.68 -31.27
N GLU A 155 28.48 -12.15 -31.70
CA GLU A 155 29.13 -11.01 -31.05
C GLU A 155 28.33 -9.72 -31.22
N LYS A 156 27.61 -9.56 -32.34
CA LYS A 156 26.68 -8.44 -32.58
C LYS A 156 25.35 -8.56 -31.83
N LEU A 157 24.88 -9.79 -31.59
CA LEU A 157 23.66 -10.05 -30.81
C LEU A 157 23.96 -10.01 -29.31
N VAL A 158 23.99 -8.81 -28.75
CA VAL A 158 24.14 -8.64 -27.30
C VAL A 158 22.84 -9.06 -26.62
N TYR A 159 22.76 -10.32 -26.18
CA TYR A 159 21.66 -10.78 -25.34
C TYR A 159 21.91 -10.42 -23.87
N SER A 160 20.94 -9.74 -23.25
CA SER A 160 20.97 -9.42 -21.84
C SER A 160 21.20 -10.66 -20.97
N LYS A 161 21.92 -10.48 -19.86
CA LYS A 161 22.09 -11.49 -18.82
C LYS A 161 20.95 -11.46 -17.78
N ALA A 162 20.05 -10.48 -17.89
CA ALA A 162 18.93 -10.27 -16.99
C ALA A 162 17.60 -10.19 -17.76
N ILE A 163 16.53 -10.61 -17.11
CA ILE A 163 15.16 -10.31 -17.50
C ILE A 163 14.81 -8.94 -16.92
N VAL A 164 14.08 -8.15 -17.68
CA VAL A 164 13.59 -6.84 -17.23
C VAL A 164 12.08 -6.91 -17.04
N VAL A 165 11.63 -6.60 -15.84
CA VAL A 165 10.21 -6.46 -15.54
C VAL A 165 9.85 -4.99 -15.63
N LEU A 166 8.95 -4.69 -16.55
CA LEU A 166 8.43 -3.34 -16.79
C LEU A 166 7.33 -3.03 -15.77
N ALA A 167 7.41 -1.85 -15.18
CA ALA A 167 6.53 -1.39 -14.11
C ALA A 167 6.07 0.06 -14.39
N PRO A 168 5.06 0.26 -15.26
CA PRO A 168 4.56 1.60 -15.57
C PRO A 168 4.10 2.30 -14.29
N LYS A 169 4.51 3.56 -14.07
CA LYS A 169 4.19 4.30 -12.85
C LYS A 169 2.68 4.57 -12.73
N ASN A 170 1.99 4.65 -13.86
CA ASN A 170 0.52 4.74 -13.92
C ASN A 170 -0.17 3.38 -13.72
N GLY A 171 0.55 2.25 -13.70
CA GLY A 171 0.01 0.89 -13.55
C GLY A 171 -0.73 0.31 -14.76
N SER A 172 -0.75 1.02 -15.90
CA SER A 172 -1.37 0.61 -17.16
C SER A 172 -0.32 0.10 -18.13
N TYR A 173 -0.55 -1.06 -18.74
CA TYR A 173 0.32 -1.59 -19.79
C TYR A 173 -0.31 -1.33 -21.15
N THR A 174 0.49 -0.99 -22.15
CA THR A 174 0.05 -1.08 -23.55
C THR A 174 -0.22 -2.54 -23.94
N GLU A 175 -1.12 -2.75 -24.90
CA GLU A 175 -1.41 -4.07 -25.47
C GLU A 175 -0.20 -4.63 -26.25
N GLN A 176 0.57 -3.75 -26.89
CA GLN A 176 1.71 -4.08 -27.74
C GLN A 176 2.96 -3.35 -27.25
N TRP A 177 3.91 -4.09 -26.67
CA TRP A 177 5.12 -3.46 -26.09
C TRP A 177 6.08 -2.87 -27.11
N ASP A 178 5.98 -3.24 -28.39
CA ASP A 178 6.72 -2.62 -29.48
C ASP A 178 6.20 -1.23 -29.86
N GLU A 179 5.12 -0.76 -29.21
CA GLU A 179 4.70 0.64 -29.25
C GLU A 179 5.44 1.52 -28.22
N LEU A 180 6.12 0.91 -27.23
CA LEU A 180 6.91 1.66 -26.26
C LEU A 180 8.17 2.20 -26.92
N GLU A 181 8.50 3.47 -26.64
CA GLU A 181 9.64 4.11 -27.26
C GLU A 181 10.96 3.41 -26.88
N GLY A 182 11.77 3.06 -27.89
CA GLY A 182 13.00 2.28 -27.71
C GLY A 182 12.81 0.76 -27.58
N VAL A 183 11.58 0.24 -27.60
CA VAL A 183 11.27 -1.20 -27.59
C VAL A 183 10.79 -1.64 -28.96
N GLY A 184 11.54 -2.54 -29.58
CA GLY A 184 11.23 -3.10 -30.90
C GLY A 184 10.40 -4.38 -30.84
N LYS A 185 10.18 -4.94 -32.03
CA LYS A 185 9.39 -6.17 -32.24
C LYS A 185 9.97 -7.35 -31.49
N ILE A 186 9.09 -8.30 -31.17
CA ILE A 186 9.46 -9.60 -30.60
C ILE A 186 10.33 -10.33 -31.61
N THR A 187 11.53 -10.72 -31.19
CA THR A 187 12.48 -11.43 -32.05
C THR A 187 12.60 -12.91 -31.72
N ALA A 188 12.27 -13.28 -30.48
CA ALA A 188 12.31 -14.66 -30.02
C ALA A 188 11.53 -14.83 -28.71
N THR A 189 11.45 -16.08 -28.25
CA THR A 189 10.69 -16.42 -27.06
C THR A 189 11.44 -17.38 -26.15
N LEU A 190 11.52 -17.06 -24.85
CA LEU A 190 12.03 -17.95 -23.81
C LEU A 190 10.94 -18.95 -23.43
N LYS A 191 11.17 -20.24 -23.69
CA LYS A 191 10.20 -21.34 -23.49
C LYS A 191 9.56 -21.33 -22.10
N PRO A 192 8.28 -21.69 -21.97
CA PRO A 192 7.59 -21.73 -20.68
C PRO A 192 8.13 -22.87 -19.81
N PHE A 193 7.79 -22.87 -18.53
CA PHE A 193 8.10 -23.98 -17.62
C PHE A 193 6.85 -24.42 -16.88
N LYS A 194 6.86 -25.67 -16.40
CA LYS A 194 5.77 -26.22 -15.60
C LYS A 194 6.24 -26.50 -14.18
N LYS A 195 5.40 -26.22 -13.20
CA LYS A 195 5.68 -26.50 -11.79
C LYS A 195 4.41 -26.89 -11.05
N ARG A 196 4.51 -27.84 -10.12
CA ARG A 196 3.38 -28.22 -9.27
C ARG A 196 3.25 -27.23 -8.11
N VAL A 197 2.11 -26.54 -8.03
CA VAL A 197 1.79 -25.54 -7.00
C VAL A 197 0.36 -25.73 -6.53
N GLY A 198 0.15 -25.83 -5.21
CA GLY A 198 -1.18 -26.03 -4.63
C GLY A 198 -1.87 -27.31 -5.13
N GLY A 199 -1.11 -28.39 -5.29
CA GLY A 199 -1.62 -29.69 -5.77
C GLY A 199 -1.78 -29.82 -7.28
N ASN A 200 -1.72 -28.72 -8.04
CA ASN A 200 -1.94 -28.70 -9.50
C ASN A 200 -0.65 -28.42 -10.27
N GLU A 201 -0.50 -29.02 -11.46
CA GLU A 201 0.52 -28.61 -12.41
C GLU A 201 0.11 -27.28 -13.06
N ARG A 202 0.97 -26.26 -12.93
CA ARG A 202 0.77 -24.95 -13.54
C ARG A 202 1.86 -24.69 -14.57
N SER A 203 1.45 -24.14 -15.71
CA SER A 203 2.37 -23.61 -16.71
C SER A 203 2.63 -22.12 -16.44
N TYR A 204 3.89 -21.74 -16.42
CA TYR A 204 4.36 -20.37 -16.28
C TYR A 204 4.84 -19.89 -17.64
N GLY A 205 4.28 -18.75 -18.05
CA GLY A 205 4.33 -18.25 -19.42
C GLY A 205 5.73 -18.06 -19.99
N GLU A 206 5.73 -17.93 -21.31
CA GLU A 206 6.87 -17.55 -22.13
C GLU A 206 7.33 -16.12 -21.86
N PHE A 207 8.64 -15.87 -21.91
CA PHE A 207 9.16 -14.49 -21.95
C PHE A 207 9.42 -14.09 -23.40
N LYS A 208 8.86 -12.97 -23.81
CA LYS A 208 9.12 -12.41 -25.13
C LYS A 208 10.44 -11.65 -25.10
N VAL A 209 11.30 -11.93 -26.06
CA VAL A 209 12.57 -11.23 -26.25
C VAL A 209 12.35 -10.11 -27.25
N HIS A 210 12.64 -8.88 -26.82
CA HIS A 210 12.51 -7.68 -27.61
C HIS A 210 13.89 -7.14 -27.96
N GLU A 211 13.99 -6.53 -29.14
CA GLU A 211 15.09 -5.67 -29.50
C GLU A 211 14.93 -4.32 -28.80
N VAL A 212 15.86 -3.93 -27.93
CA VAL A 212 15.83 -2.65 -27.23
C VAL A 212 16.94 -1.77 -27.76
N LYS A 213 16.63 -0.51 -28.06
CA LYS A 213 17.57 0.48 -28.57
C LYS A 213 17.64 1.69 -27.66
N SER A 214 18.81 2.33 -27.62
CA SER A 214 18.95 3.65 -27.01
C SER A 214 18.37 4.73 -27.92
N SER A 215 18.07 5.89 -27.34
CA SER A 215 17.57 7.07 -28.05
C SER A 215 18.56 7.62 -29.08
N ASP A 216 19.86 7.45 -28.83
CA ASP A 216 20.93 7.79 -29.79
C ASP A 216 21.11 6.74 -30.91
N GLY A 217 20.47 5.58 -30.80
CA GLY A 217 20.55 4.47 -31.76
C GLY A 217 21.88 3.71 -31.77
N GLU A 218 22.87 4.12 -30.98
CA GLU A 218 24.21 3.52 -30.94
C GLU A 218 24.23 2.20 -30.16
N HIS A 219 23.36 2.07 -29.16
CA HIS A 219 23.30 0.90 -28.29
C HIS A 219 22.05 0.08 -28.58
N LYS A 220 22.26 -1.22 -28.83
CA LYS A 220 21.17 -2.17 -29.09
C LYS A 220 21.42 -3.46 -28.33
N MET A 221 20.38 -3.96 -27.67
CA MET A 221 20.43 -5.19 -26.88
C MET A 221 19.14 -5.99 -27.02
N TYR A 222 19.23 -7.31 -26.98
CA TYR A 222 18.07 -8.21 -26.94
C TYR A 222 17.74 -8.55 -25.49
N VAL A 223 16.54 -8.17 -25.05
CA VAL A 223 16.13 -8.24 -23.65
C VAL A 223 14.83 -9.02 -23.53
N ALA A 224 14.81 -10.00 -22.65
CA ALA A 224 13.57 -10.67 -22.26
C ALA A 224 12.78 -9.73 -21.32
N LEU A 225 11.58 -9.35 -21.75
CA LEU A 225 10.71 -8.44 -21.01
C LEU A 225 9.59 -9.20 -20.32
N ASP A 226 9.14 -8.70 -19.17
CA ASP A 226 7.99 -9.21 -18.42
C ASP A 226 7.18 -8.07 -17.75
N LYS A 227 5.97 -8.38 -17.27
CA LYS A 227 5.12 -7.45 -16.53
C LYS A 227 5.05 -7.75 -15.04
N VAL A 228 4.93 -6.69 -14.25
CA VAL A 228 4.44 -6.79 -12.87
C VAL A 228 2.92 -6.95 -12.89
N GLY A 229 2.43 -8.19 -13.02
CA GLY A 229 0.99 -8.47 -13.10
C GLY A 229 0.16 -7.95 -11.90
N ALA A 230 0.80 -7.72 -10.76
CA ALA A 230 0.13 -7.15 -9.59
C ALA A 230 -0.26 -5.66 -9.75
N LEU A 231 0.38 -4.91 -10.66
CA LEU A 231 0.00 -3.53 -10.96
C LEU A 231 -1.39 -3.45 -11.64
N GLU A 232 -1.68 -4.39 -12.56
CA GLU A 232 -3.01 -4.49 -13.19
C GLU A 232 -4.10 -4.76 -12.15
N THR A 233 -3.81 -5.54 -11.11
CA THR A 233 -4.76 -5.79 -10.01
C THR A 233 -5.08 -4.52 -9.26
N LEU A 234 -4.09 -3.66 -8.98
CA LEU A 234 -4.31 -2.37 -8.34
C LEU A 234 -5.16 -1.43 -9.22
N GLN A 235 -4.94 -1.43 -10.54
CA GLN A 235 -5.80 -0.71 -11.49
C GLN A 235 -7.24 -1.24 -11.49
N LYS A 236 -7.43 -2.56 -11.46
CA LYS A 236 -8.77 -3.18 -11.36
C LYS A 236 -9.47 -2.81 -10.05
N LEU A 237 -8.74 -2.78 -8.94
CA LEU A 237 -9.28 -2.39 -7.64
C LEU A 237 -9.70 -0.92 -7.61
N ARG A 238 -8.91 -0.02 -8.20
CA ARG A 238 -9.26 1.40 -8.37
C ARG A 238 -10.61 1.56 -9.09
N ASN A 239 -10.83 0.77 -10.15
CA ASN A 239 -12.06 0.84 -10.93
C ASN A 239 -13.22 0.04 -10.30
N HIS A 240 -12.98 -0.67 -9.21
CA HIS A 240 -14.00 -1.44 -8.51
C HIS A 240 -14.61 -0.61 -7.39
N GLY A 241 -15.76 0.03 -7.66
CA GLY A 241 -16.46 0.92 -6.71
C GLY A 241 -16.55 0.43 -5.25
N PRO A 242 -16.84 -0.86 -4.98
CA PRO A 242 -16.87 -1.39 -3.62
C PRO A 242 -15.51 -1.45 -2.90
N ALA A 243 -14.40 -1.44 -3.62
CA ALA A 243 -13.06 -1.50 -3.03
C ALA A 243 -12.64 -0.18 -2.37
N GLY A 244 -13.27 0.95 -2.73
CA GLY A 244 -13.03 2.25 -2.09
C GLY A 244 -11.61 2.80 -2.27
N LEU A 245 -10.84 2.33 -3.26
CA LEU A 245 -9.47 2.78 -3.50
C LEU A 245 -9.47 4.05 -4.35
N SER A 246 -9.08 5.18 -3.76
CA SER A 246 -8.99 6.45 -4.49
C SER A 246 -7.82 6.44 -5.49
N ASP A 247 -7.84 7.36 -6.46
CA ASP A 247 -6.75 7.55 -7.41
C ASP A 247 -5.41 7.86 -6.73
N ALA A 248 -5.45 8.66 -5.66
CA ALA A 248 -4.25 9.03 -4.90
C ALA A 248 -3.70 7.81 -4.15
N ASP A 249 -4.58 7.04 -3.50
CA ASP A 249 -4.20 5.82 -2.79
C ASP A 249 -3.66 4.77 -3.76
N CYS A 250 -4.30 4.61 -4.91
CA CYS A 250 -3.86 3.67 -5.95
C CYS A 250 -2.42 3.97 -6.42
N ARG A 251 -2.12 5.23 -6.73
CA ARG A 251 -0.75 5.66 -7.12
C ARG A 251 0.25 5.43 -5.99
N GLN A 252 -0.11 5.74 -4.76
CA GLN A 252 0.76 5.49 -3.60
C GLN A 252 1.02 3.99 -3.41
N GLN A 253 0.00 3.14 -3.54
CA GLN A 253 0.14 1.68 -3.43
C GLN A 253 0.96 1.08 -4.59
N MET A 254 0.84 1.62 -5.81
CA MET A 254 1.69 1.21 -6.95
C MET A 254 3.16 1.54 -6.69
N LYS A 255 3.44 2.76 -6.20
CA LYS A 255 4.79 3.17 -5.81
C LYS A 255 5.36 2.24 -4.74
N GLU A 256 4.60 1.96 -3.69
CA GLU A 256 5.00 1.04 -2.63
C GLU A 256 5.27 -0.38 -3.15
N LEU A 257 4.45 -0.88 -4.07
CA LEU A 257 4.63 -2.18 -4.71
C LEU A 257 5.96 -2.23 -5.47
N ILE A 258 6.23 -1.24 -6.32
CA ILE A 258 7.44 -1.19 -7.16
C ILE A 258 8.70 -1.12 -6.29
N GLU A 259 8.69 -0.25 -5.27
CA GLU A 259 9.82 -0.10 -4.36
C GLU A 259 10.05 -1.36 -3.52
N GLU A 260 8.99 -1.98 -2.99
CA GLU A 260 9.11 -3.24 -2.25
C GLU A 260 9.58 -4.38 -3.17
N LEU A 261 9.16 -4.41 -4.43
CA LEU A 261 9.61 -5.40 -5.41
C LEU A 261 11.11 -5.25 -5.70
N LYS A 262 11.62 -4.01 -5.85
CA LYS A 262 13.06 -3.75 -5.98
C LYS A 262 13.83 -4.26 -4.76
N VAL A 263 13.31 -4.03 -3.55
CA VAL A 263 13.89 -4.54 -2.31
C VAL A 263 13.92 -6.07 -2.27
N ILE A 264 12.82 -6.72 -2.66
CA ILE A 264 12.75 -8.18 -2.75
C ILE A 264 13.80 -8.70 -3.73
N VAL A 265 13.90 -8.13 -4.93
CA VAL A 265 14.87 -8.55 -5.96
C VAL A 265 16.31 -8.38 -5.46
N ALA A 266 16.62 -7.26 -4.80
CA ALA A 266 17.97 -6.99 -4.30
C ALA A 266 18.40 -7.93 -3.14
N LYS A 267 17.43 -8.41 -2.34
CA LYS A 267 17.66 -9.25 -1.16
C LYS A 267 17.64 -10.76 -1.44
N ASN A 268 17.22 -11.19 -2.63
CA ASN A 268 17.09 -12.61 -2.95
C ASN A 268 18.09 -13.03 -4.05
N ASP A 269 19.06 -13.88 -3.71
CA ASP A 269 20.20 -14.22 -4.57
C ASP A 269 19.82 -14.83 -5.93
N HIS A 270 18.73 -15.60 -5.98
CA HIS A 270 18.24 -16.18 -7.24
C HIS A 270 17.67 -15.14 -8.22
N LEU A 271 17.33 -13.94 -7.75
CA LEU A 271 16.85 -12.83 -8.58
C LEU A 271 17.91 -11.74 -8.76
N LYS A 272 18.77 -11.54 -7.77
CA LYS A 272 19.79 -10.49 -7.76
C LYS A 272 20.70 -10.56 -9.00
N GLY A 273 20.71 -9.48 -9.77
CA GLY A 273 21.46 -9.36 -11.02
C GLY A 273 20.93 -10.21 -12.19
N GLN A 274 19.84 -10.96 -11.99
CA GLN A 274 19.17 -11.75 -13.03
C GLN A 274 17.81 -11.15 -13.41
N LEU A 275 17.21 -10.37 -12.51
CA LEU A 275 15.97 -9.64 -12.72
C LEU A 275 16.20 -8.17 -12.40
N LYS A 276 15.70 -7.29 -13.26
CA LYS A 276 15.75 -5.83 -13.09
C LYS A 276 14.33 -5.28 -13.17
N VAL A 277 13.96 -4.40 -12.25
CA VAL A 277 12.65 -3.74 -12.24
C VAL A 277 12.83 -2.34 -12.80
N VAL A 278 12.19 -2.05 -13.93
CA VAL A 278 12.26 -0.75 -14.61
C VAL A 278 10.91 -0.07 -14.49
N SER A 279 10.90 1.05 -13.77
CA SER A 279 9.73 1.92 -13.67
C SER A 279 9.82 3.04 -14.70
N TYR A 280 8.76 3.26 -15.45
CA TYR A 280 8.72 4.26 -16.51
C TYR A 280 7.40 5.04 -16.53
N ASP A 281 7.44 6.26 -17.08
CA ASP A 281 6.27 7.05 -17.48
C ASP A 281 6.01 6.92 -18.98
N ASP A 282 4.79 7.26 -19.43
CA ASP A 282 4.35 7.05 -20.82
C ASP A 282 5.11 7.92 -21.84
N ASP A 283 5.74 9.01 -21.39
CA ASP A 283 6.51 9.97 -22.20
C ASP A 283 8.04 9.75 -22.14
N GLU A 284 8.50 8.73 -21.40
CA GLU A 284 9.92 8.40 -21.29
C GLU A 284 10.37 7.45 -22.41
N HIS A 285 11.60 7.65 -22.91
CA HIS A 285 12.25 6.69 -23.81
C HIS A 285 12.60 5.40 -23.04
N VAL A 286 11.66 4.45 -22.99
CA VAL A 286 11.72 3.22 -22.18
C VAL A 286 12.99 2.40 -22.48
N GLY A 287 13.46 2.40 -23.73
CA GLY A 287 14.69 1.72 -24.12
C GLY A 287 15.93 2.18 -23.34
N ASP A 288 16.05 3.48 -23.04
CA ASP A 288 17.20 4.02 -22.29
C ASP A 288 17.14 3.58 -20.83
N ALA A 289 15.95 3.59 -20.23
CA ALA A 289 15.72 3.12 -18.88
C ALA A 289 16.05 1.62 -18.73
N ILE A 290 15.70 0.81 -19.73
CA ILE A 290 16.03 -0.61 -19.79
C ILE A 290 17.55 -0.82 -19.86
N LEU A 291 18.23 -0.17 -20.80
CA LEU A 291 19.67 -0.34 -21.02
C LEU A 291 20.46 0.11 -19.78
N THR A 292 20.13 1.27 -19.23
CA THR A 292 20.74 1.80 -18.00
C THR A 292 20.59 0.82 -16.83
N ALA A 293 19.41 0.20 -16.67
CA ALA A 293 19.17 -0.75 -15.59
C ALA A 293 19.94 -2.07 -15.73
N ILE A 294 20.29 -2.46 -16.96
CA ILE A 294 21.08 -3.66 -17.24
C ILE A 294 22.59 -3.41 -17.00
N GLU A 295 23.07 -2.21 -17.35
CA GLU A 295 24.49 -1.84 -17.24
C GLU A 295 24.92 -1.45 -15.83
N GLY A 296 24.03 -0.89 -15.01
CA GLY A 296 24.24 -0.61 -13.58
C GLY A 296 24.08 -1.83 -12.68
#